data_AF-A0AAW2V8U6-F1
#
_entry.id   AF-A0AAW2V8U6-F1
#
_cell.length_a   1.000
_cell.length_b   1.000
_cell.length_c   1.000
_cell.angle_alpha   90.00
_cell.angle_beta   90.00
_cell.angle_gamma   90.00
#
_symmetry.space_group_name_H-M   'P 1'
#
loop_
_entity.id
_entity.type
_entity.pdbx_description
1 polymer ?
#
loop_
_entity_poly.entity_id
_entity_poly.type
_entity_poly.pdbx_seq_one_letter_code
_entity_poly.pdbx_strand_id
1 'polypeptide(L)'
;MDFRWFLVGNCIAILSCLATPAQATAVMDLIEERWADLIGEMPLKIAYPALEGHQWRIVTGCDPKNTRWSYHNGGSWPVLLWLLTAASIKTGRPQIAKRAIELVEQRLAKDGWPEYYDGISGRYIGKQARKYQTWSITGYLVAKLMIENPSNLLIISLEEDKKIAKPKLTRSASWTC
;
A
#
# COMPACT_ATOMS: atom_id res chain seq x y z
N MET A 1 -1.76 11.49 -18.14
CA MET A 1 -1.84 10.24 -17.36
C MET A 1 -0.88 10.36 -16.20
N ASP A 2 -1.32 10.08 -14.97
CA ASP A 2 -0.45 10.08 -13.77
C ASP A 2 0.21 8.70 -13.64
N PHE A 3 1.54 8.67 -13.58
CA PHE A 3 2.35 7.44 -13.50
C PHE A 3 2.86 7.14 -12.10
N ARG A 4 2.48 7.95 -11.10
CA ARG A 4 2.85 7.66 -9.71
C ARG A 4 2.27 6.33 -9.28
N TRP A 5 3.06 5.59 -8.51
CA TRP A 5 2.61 4.37 -7.85
C TRP A 5 1.88 4.74 -6.56
N PHE A 6 0.74 4.09 -6.29
CA PHE A 6 -0.07 4.30 -5.09
C PHE A 6 -0.31 2.98 -4.38
N LEU A 7 0.15 2.85 -3.13
CA LEU A 7 0.09 1.58 -2.40
C LEU A 7 -1.35 1.08 -2.22
N VAL A 8 -2.26 1.94 -1.74
CA VAL A 8 -3.64 1.54 -1.42
C VAL A 8 -4.33 0.98 -2.66
N GLY A 9 -4.21 1.65 -3.80
CA GLY A 9 -4.80 1.19 -5.06
C GLY A 9 -4.28 -0.18 -5.48
N ASN A 10 -2.96 -0.38 -5.42
CA ASN A 10 -2.34 -1.66 -5.77
C ASN A 10 -2.73 -2.79 -4.81
N CYS A 11 -2.72 -2.54 -3.50
CA CYS A 11 -3.11 -3.54 -2.51
C CYS A 11 -4.60 -3.90 -2.63
N ILE A 12 -5.49 -2.91 -2.78
CA ILE A 12 -6.92 -3.16 -2.95
C ILE A 12 -7.19 -3.91 -4.25
N ALA A 13 -6.50 -3.58 -5.35
CA ALA A 13 -6.64 -4.32 -6.61
C ALA A 13 -6.27 -5.80 -6.48
N ILE A 14 -5.24 -6.13 -5.69
CA ILE A 14 -4.90 -7.51 -5.35
C ILE A 14 -6.01 -8.13 -4.50
N LEU A 15 -6.42 -7.47 -3.41
CA LEU A 15 -7.39 -8.00 -2.45
C LEU A 15 -8.78 -8.22 -3.04
N SER A 16 -9.19 -7.41 -4.02
CA SER A 16 -10.49 -7.50 -4.70
C SER A 16 -10.50 -8.42 -5.93
N CYS A 17 -9.38 -9.06 -6.28
CA CYS A 17 -9.22 -9.84 -7.52
C CYS A 17 -9.35 -9.00 -8.81
N LEU A 18 -9.17 -7.67 -8.73
CA LEU A 18 -9.10 -6.81 -9.91
C LEU A 18 -7.78 -7.03 -10.66
N ALA A 19 -6.68 -7.16 -9.92
CA ALA A 19 -5.40 -7.57 -10.49
C ALA A 19 -5.40 -9.08 -10.74
N THR A 20 -5.02 -9.48 -11.95
CA THR A 20 -4.78 -10.89 -12.28
C THR A 20 -3.64 -11.47 -11.42
N PRO A 21 -3.51 -12.80 -11.28
CA PRO A 21 -2.40 -13.41 -10.54
C PRO A 21 -1.02 -12.94 -10.99
N ALA A 22 -0.83 -12.77 -12.30
CA ALA A 22 0.42 -12.28 -12.88
C ALA A 22 0.69 -10.82 -12.49
N GLN A 23 -0.33 -9.96 -12.52
CA GLN A 23 -0.20 -8.56 -12.09
C GLN A 23 0.04 -8.45 -10.59
N ALA A 24 -0.68 -9.23 -9.77
CA ALA A 24 -0.49 -9.26 -8.33
C ALA A 24 0.95 -9.69 -7.97
N THR A 25 1.45 -10.73 -8.63
CA THR A 25 2.85 -11.19 -8.50
C THR A 25 3.83 -10.07 -8.88
N ALA A 26 3.65 -9.44 -10.03
CA ALA A 26 4.51 -8.35 -10.49
C ALA A 26 4.51 -7.12 -9.57
N VAL A 27 3.37 -6.81 -8.93
CA VAL A 27 3.31 -5.76 -7.90
C VAL A 27 4.15 -6.13 -6.68
N MET A 28 4.10 -7.39 -6.23
CA MET A 28 4.93 -7.82 -5.09
C MET A 28 6.42 -7.87 -5.46
N ASP A 29 6.76 -8.30 -6.69
CA ASP A 29 8.13 -8.25 -7.22
C ASP A 29 8.66 -6.80 -7.22
N LEU A 30 7.85 -5.84 -7.70
CA LEU A 30 8.21 -4.42 -7.69
C LEU A 30 8.50 -3.91 -6.26
N ILE A 31 7.69 -4.32 -5.28
CA ILE A 31 7.90 -3.94 -3.88
C ILE A 31 9.22 -4.50 -3.34
N GLU A 32 9.56 -5.74 -3.67
CA GLU A 32 10.83 -6.36 -3.28
C GLU A 32 12.04 -5.69 -3.96
N GLU A 33 11.96 -5.46 -5.28
CA GLU A 33 13.01 -4.83 -6.07
C GLU A 33 13.24 -3.35 -5.72
N ARG A 34 12.17 -2.62 -5.40
CA ARG A 34 12.20 -1.19 -5.06
C ARG A 34 11.93 -0.95 -3.58
N TRP A 35 12.37 -1.88 -2.72
CA TRP A 35 12.15 -1.82 -1.28
C TRP A 35 12.59 -0.49 -0.66
N ALA A 36 13.77 0.03 -1.04
CA ALA A 36 14.29 1.29 -0.49
C ALA A 36 13.39 2.50 -0.83
N ASP A 37 12.75 2.48 -2.00
CA ASP A 37 11.90 3.57 -2.49
C ASP A 37 10.48 3.48 -1.91
N LEU A 38 9.89 2.28 -1.89
CA LEU A 38 8.49 2.06 -1.54
C LEU A 38 8.26 1.76 -0.05
N ILE A 39 9.27 1.19 0.61
CA ILE A 39 9.25 0.84 2.04
C ILE A 39 10.19 1.76 2.84
N GLY A 40 11.44 1.89 2.41
CA GLY A 40 12.46 2.67 3.11
C GLY A 40 12.78 2.14 4.51
N GLU A 41 13.02 3.06 5.45
CA GLU A 41 13.23 2.79 6.88
C GLU A 41 11.92 2.75 7.68
N MET A 42 10.82 3.27 7.10
CA MET A 42 9.50 3.25 7.70
C MET A 42 8.44 2.87 6.65
N PRO A 43 7.88 1.65 6.74
CA PRO A 43 6.74 1.23 5.94
C PRO A 43 5.53 2.16 6.16
N LEU A 44 4.78 2.59 5.14
CA LEU A 44 4.93 2.41 3.69
C LEU A 44 4.68 3.73 2.98
N LYS A 45 5.33 3.97 1.84
CA LYS A 45 4.99 5.13 1.01
C LYS A 45 3.53 5.07 0.57
N ILE A 46 2.79 6.15 0.83
CA ILE A 46 1.42 6.30 0.30
C ILE A 46 1.42 6.40 -1.23
N ALA A 47 2.41 7.11 -1.78
CA ALA A 47 2.65 7.27 -3.20
C ALA A 47 4.14 7.46 -3.50
N TYR A 48 4.57 7.14 -4.72
CA TYR A 48 5.93 7.37 -5.20
C TYR A 48 5.97 7.74 -6.70
N PRO A 49 6.82 8.69 -7.13
CA PRO A 49 7.61 9.61 -6.31
C PRO A 49 6.77 10.79 -5.77
N ALA A 50 7.37 11.62 -4.92
CA ALA A 50 6.81 12.91 -4.52
C ALA A 50 6.83 13.92 -5.68
N LEU A 51 5.83 14.80 -5.70
CA LEU A 51 5.81 15.98 -6.55
C LEU A 51 6.77 17.03 -5.99
N GLU A 52 7.54 17.66 -6.87
CA GLU A 52 8.56 18.65 -6.53
C GLU A 52 8.48 19.88 -7.44
N GLY A 53 9.11 20.98 -7.03
CA GLY A 53 9.26 22.18 -7.85
C GLY A 53 7.94 22.71 -8.43
N HIS A 54 7.90 22.89 -9.75
CA HIS A 54 6.72 23.39 -10.46
C HIS A 54 5.54 22.42 -10.42
N GLN A 55 5.78 21.12 -10.48
CA GLN A 55 4.70 20.13 -10.41
C GLN A 55 3.99 20.19 -9.07
N TRP A 56 4.74 20.32 -7.96
CA TRP A 56 4.14 20.54 -6.65
C TRP A 56 3.29 21.81 -6.63
N ARG A 57 3.82 22.96 -7.06
CA ARG A 57 3.08 24.24 -7.05
C ARG A 57 1.76 24.15 -7.81
N ILE A 58 1.78 23.54 -9.00
CA ILE A 58 0.62 23.46 -9.88
C ILE A 58 -0.39 22.42 -9.36
N VAL A 59 0.06 21.20 -9.05
CA VAL A 59 -0.84 20.09 -8.71
C VAL A 59 -1.42 20.22 -7.31
N THR A 60 -0.64 20.72 -6.35
CA THR A 60 -1.10 20.86 -4.96
C THR A 60 -1.67 22.25 -4.66
N GLY A 61 -1.52 23.22 -5.57
CA GLY A 61 -1.86 24.62 -5.29
C GLY A 61 -0.97 25.24 -4.21
N CYS A 62 0.31 24.86 -4.17
CA CYS A 62 1.27 25.26 -3.13
C CYS A 62 0.88 24.84 -1.70
N ASP A 63 0.21 23.69 -1.52
CA ASP A 63 -0.24 23.20 -0.21
C ASP A 63 0.96 22.94 0.75
N PRO A 64 1.10 23.72 1.84
CA PRO A 64 2.25 23.66 2.75
C PRO A 64 2.29 22.40 3.63
N LYS A 65 1.22 21.61 3.69
CA LYS A 65 1.18 20.32 4.40
C LYS A 65 1.75 19.18 3.52
N ASN A 66 1.58 19.29 2.20
CA ASN A 66 2.00 18.30 1.21
C ASN A 66 3.33 18.66 0.55
N THR A 67 4.32 19.12 1.33
CA THR A 67 5.67 19.40 0.82
C THR A 67 6.37 18.13 0.31
N ARG A 68 7.56 18.28 -0.26
CA ARG A 68 8.38 17.18 -0.78
C ARG A 68 8.53 16.06 0.29
N TRP A 69 8.16 14.83 -0.07
CA TRP A 69 8.22 13.63 0.80
C TRP A 69 7.50 13.80 2.14
N SER A 70 6.36 14.50 2.13
CA SER A 70 5.57 14.79 3.33
C SER A 70 4.11 14.43 3.16
N TYR A 71 3.49 13.96 4.22
CA TYR A 71 2.05 13.70 4.31
C TYR A 71 1.53 12.88 3.10
N HIS A 72 0.61 13.39 2.28
CA HIS A 72 0.11 12.66 1.10
C HIS A 72 1.09 12.68 -0.08
N ASN A 73 2.06 13.61 -0.10
CA ASN A 73 3.03 13.77 -1.17
C ASN A 73 4.30 12.95 -0.91
N GLY A 74 4.15 11.63 -0.85
CA GLY A 74 5.25 10.68 -0.65
C GLY A 74 5.68 10.50 0.82
N GLY A 75 4.81 10.82 1.77
CA GLY A 75 4.99 10.44 3.17
C GLY A 75 4.88 8.91 3.36
N SER A 76 5.50 8.42 4.44
CA SER A 76 5.39 7.03 4.89
C SER A 76 4.31 6.91 5.96
N TRP A 77 3.36 6.00 5.79
CA TRP A 77 2.16 5.88 6.63
C TRP A 77 2.09 4.50 7.31
N PRO A 78 2.31 4.42 8.64
CA PRO A 78 2.30 3.15 9.36
C PRO A 78 0.97 2.41 9.30
N VAL A 79 -0.15 3.14 9.22
CA VAL A 79 -1.49 2.54 9.05
C VAL A 79 -1.56 1.62 7.83
N LEU A 80 -0.77 1.85 6.79
CA LEU A 80 -0.82 1.05 5.57
C LEU A 80 -0.23 -0.36 5.71
N LEU A 81 0.45 -0.64 6.83
CA LEU A 81 1.07 -1.93 7.09
C LEU A 81 0.09 -3.11 6.99
N TRP A 82 -1.16 -2.94 7.47
CA TRP A 82 -2.15 -4.01 7.40
C TRP A 82 -2.56 -4.34 5.97
N LEU A 83 -2.64 -3.34 5.08
CA LEU A 83 -2.98 -3.56 3.66
C LEU A 83 -1.89 -4.34 2.94
N LEU A 84 -0.62 -3.95 3.15
CA LEU A 84 0.50 -4.72 2.61
C LEU A 84 0.50 -6.13 3.17
N THR A 85 0.21 -6.31 4.45
CA THR A 85 0.15 -7.62 5.09
C THR A 85 -0.91 -8.50 4.43
N ALA A 86 -2.12 -7.98 4.27
CA ALA A 86 -3.20 -8.71 3.62
C ALA A 86 -2.84 -9.09 2.16
N ALA A 87 -2.30 -8.15 1.38
CA ALA A 87 -1.89 -8.40 0.00
C ALA A 87 -0.73 -9.42 -0.08
N SER A 88 0.22 -9.34 0.85
CA SER A 88 1.35 -10.28 0.96
C SER A 88 0.87 -11.70 1.27
N ILE A 89 -0.09 -11.86 2.19
CA ILE A 89 -0.67 -13.18 2.51
C ILE A 89 -1.44 -13.70 1.30
N LYS A 90 -2.29 -12.86 0.67
CA LYS A 90 -3.10 -13.25 -0.48
C LYS A 90 -2.25 -13.75 -1.66
N THR A 91 -1.08 -13.15 -1.86
CA THR A 91 -0.14 -13.50 -2.93
C THR A 91 0.83 -14.62 -2.53
N GLY A 92 0.70 -15.20 -1.33
CA GLY A 92 1.58 -16.27 -0.85
C GLY A 92 3.00 -15.80 -0.51
N ARG A 93 3.19 -14.50 -0.22
CA ARG A 93 4.48 -13.87 0.09
C ARG A 93 4.54 -13.24 1.48
N PRO A 94 4.23 -13.98 2.57
CA PRO A 94 4.16 -13.42 3.92
C PRO A 94 5.51 -12.85 4.44
N GLN A 95 6.64 -13.23 3.85
CA GLN A 95 7.97 -12.71 4.21
C GLN A 95 8.08 -11.19 4.01
N ILE A 96 7.41 -10.62 3.00
CA ILE A 96 7.37 -9.17 2.74
C ILE A 96 6.74 -8.44 3.92
N ALA A 97 5.60 -8.95 4.39
CA ALA A 97 4.89 -8.40 5.54
C ALA A 97 5.68 -8.55 6.84
N LYS A 98 6.28 -9.72 7.09
CA LYS A 98 7.11 -9.96 8.28
C LYS A 98 8.29 -8.97 8.36
N ARG A 99 9.00 -8.78 7.25
CA ARG A 99 10.10 -7.80 7.17
C ARG A 99 9.62 -6.37 7.41
N ALA A 100 8.46 -5.99 6.87
CA ALA A 100 7.89 -4.66 7.11
C ALA A 100 7.48 -4.46 8.58
N ILE A 101 6.87 -5.48 9.20
CA ILE A 101 6.50 -5.47 10.63
C ILE A 101 7.74 -5.28 11.50
N GLU A 102 8.82 -6.04 11.25
CA GLU A 102 10.08 -5.93 11.97
C GLU A 102 10.67 -4.51 11.90
N LEU A 103 10.60 -3.84 10.74
CA LEU A 103 11.06 -2.45 10.59
C LEU A 103 10.21 -1.47 11.42
N VAL A 104 8.89 -1.61 11.40
CA VAL A 104 7.97 -0.76 12.18
C VAL A 104 8.20 -0.94 13.68
N GLU A 105 8.38 -2.19 14.15
CA GLU A 105 8.60 -2.53 15.56
C GLU A 105 9.87 -1.88 16.15
N GLN A 106 10.87 -1.55 15.32
CA GLN A 106 12.10 -0.90 15.79
C GLN A 106 11.88 0.50 16.37
N ARG A 107 10.87 1.24 15.89
CA ARG A 107 10.71 2.67 16.21
C ARG A 107 9.27 3.17 16.40
N LEU A 108 8.23 2.56 15.83
CA LEU A 108 6.86 3.11 15.87
C LEU A 108 6.36 3.39 17.30
N ALA A 109 6.59 2.45 18.22
CA ALA A 109 6.23 2.62 19.62
C ALA A 109 7.10 3.67 20.34
N LYS A 110 8.42 3.69 20.06
CA LYS A 110 9.38 4.65 20.65
C LYS A 110 9.08 6.10 20.24
N ASP A 111 8.60 6.28 19.00
CA ASP A 111 8.24 7.58 18.44
C ASP A 111 6.86 8.08 18.91
N GLY A 112 6.13 7.28 19.70
CA GLY A 112 4.83 7.61 20.23
C GLY A 112 3.71 7.47 19.20
N TRP A 113 3.78 6.45 18.34
CA TRP A 113 2.73 6.10 17.36
C TRP A 113 2.30 7.28 16.47
N PRO A 114 3.23 7.92 15.75
CA PRO A 114 2.91 9.04 14.87
C PRO A 114 1.95 8.65 13.73
N GLU A 115 1.21 9.65 13.25
CA GLU A 115 0.28 9.55 12.13
C GLU A 115 0.99 9.20 10.80
N TYR A 116 2.15 9.82 10.53
CA TYR A 116 2.96 9.60 9.34
C TYR A 116 4.42 10.01 9.59
N TYR A 117 5.30 9.65 8.64
CA TYR A 117 6.72 9.97 8.61
C TYR A 117 7.08 10.66 7.28
N ASP A 118 8.08 11.53 7.34
CA ASP A 118 8.57 12.33 6.23
C ASP A 118 9.98 11.91 5.78
N GLY A 119 10.35 12.38 4.59
CA GLY A 119 11.64 12.15 3.96
C GLY A 119 11.63 10.96 3.01
N ILE A 120 12.64 10.89 2.13
CA ILE A 120 12.72 9.89 1.04
C ILE A 120 12.56 8.47 1.62
N SER A 121 13.29 8.13 2.68
CA SER A 121 13.20 6.82 3.34
C SER A 121 12.21 6.75 4.51
N GLY A 122 11.47 7.83 4.82
CA GLY A 122 10.58 7.87 6.00
C GLY A 122 11.34 7.96 7.33
N ARG A 123 12.55 8.55 7.31
CA ARG A 123 13.44 8.62 8.48
C ARG A 123 12.95 9.58 9.58
N TYR A 124 12.16 10.59 9.24
CA TYR A 124 11.76 11.65 10.17
C TYR A 124 10.29 11.49 10.56
N ILE A 125 9.93 11.77 11.81
CA ILE A 125 8.51 11.90 12.19
C ILE A 125 7.89 13.03 11.36
N GLY A 126 6.66 12.84 10.89
CA GLY A 126 6.01 13.77 9.98
C GLY A 126 5.92 15.18 10.56
N LYS A 127 6.14 16.19 9.72
CA LYS A 127 6.21 17.62 10.06
C LYS A 127 5.07 18.11 10.95
N GLN A 128 3.88 17.57 10.73
CA GLN A 128 2.66 17.85 11.52
C GLN A 128 1.98 16.55 11.99
N ALA A 129 2.75 15.47 12.17
CA ALA A 129 2.19 14.18 12.59
C ALA A 129 1.68 14.25 14.03
N ARG A 130 0.44 13.81 14.24
CA ARG A 130 -0.10 13.60 15.59
C ARG A 130 0.47 12.32 16.18
N LYS A 131 0.78 12.35 17.48
CA LYS A 131 1.15 11.15 18.24
C LYS A 131 -0.09 10.37 18.67
N TYR A 132 0.10 9.08 18.98
CA TYR A 132 -0.95 8.17 19.42
C TYR A 132 -2.11 8.09 18.44
N GLN A 133 -1.77 8.15 17.15
CA GLN A 133 -2.76 8.12 16.11
C GLN A 133 -3.38 6.71 16.04
N THR A 134 -4.69 6.62 16.31
CA THR A 134 -5.42 5.36 16.46
C THR A 134 -5.15 4.38 15.33
N TRP A 135 -5.19 4.84 14.08
CA TRP A 135 -5.00 3.96 12.93
C TRP A 135 -3.57 3.46 12.72
N SER A 136 -2.56 4.13 13.28
CA SER A 136 -1.17 3.70 13.21
C SER A 136 -0.97 2.52 14.17
N ILE A 137 -1.63 2.60 15.34
CA ILE A 137 -1.68 1.53 16.33
C ILE A 137 -2.48 0.34 15.78
N THR A 138 -3.71 0.57 15.30
CA THR A 138 -4.56 -0.52 14.83
C THR A 138 -4.05 -1.15 13.55
N GLY A 139 -3.47 -0.39 12.63
CA GLY A 139 -2.84 -0.94 11.43
C GLY A 139 -1.70 -1.91 11.75
N TYR A 140 -0.89 -1.60 12.76
CA TYR A 140 0.12 -2.52 13.27
C TYR A 140 -0.50 -3.78 13.91
N LEU A 141 -1.49 -3.63 14.79
CA LEU A 141 -2.14 -4.77 15.45
C LEU A 141 -2.83 -5.70 14.45
N VAL A 142 -3.56 -5.16 13.49
CA VAL A 142 -4.22 -5.96 12.44
C VAL A 142 -3.19 -6.71 11.60
N ALA A 143 -2.05 -6.09 11.25
CA ALA A 143 -0.98 -6.76 10.54
C ALA A 143 -0.44 -7.97 11.33
N LYS A 144 -0.18 -7.81 12.64
CA LYS A 144 0.26 -8.92 13.51
C LYS A 144 -0.78 -10.04 13.57
N LEU A 145 -2.05 -9.71 13.80
CA LEU A 145 -3.15 -10.67 13.88
C LEU A 145 -3.37 -11.44 12.56
N MET A 146 -3.16 -10.80 11.41
CA MET A 146 -3.22 -11.47 10.11
C MET A 146 -2.05 -12.43 9.89
N ILE A 147 -0.84 -12.09 10.37
CA ILE A 147 0.32 -12.99 10.29
C ILE A 147 0.15 -14.19 11.23
N GLU A 148 -0.38 -13.97 12.42
CA GLU A 148 -0.64 -15.03 13.40
C GLU A 148 -1.75 -15.99 12.93
N ASN A 149 -2.80 -15.45 12.31
CA ASN A 149 -3.88 -16.24 11.76
C ASN A 149 -4.26 -15.77 10.34
N PRO A 150 -3.66 -16.38 9.29
CA PRO A 150 -3.95 -16.05 7.90
C PRO A 150 -5.42 -16.23 7.47
N SER A 151 -6.22 -17.03 8.19
CA SER A 151 -7.65 -17.17 7.90
C SER A 151 -8.42 -15.84 8.07
N ASN A 152 -7.88 -14.89 8.83
CA ASN A 152 -8.43 -13.53 8.97
C ASN A 152 -8.44 -12.76 7.64
N LEU A 153 -7.64 -13.17 6.64
CA LEU A 153 -7.63 -12.57 5.31
C LEU A 153 -9.01 -12.59 4.63
N LEU A 154 -9.81 -13.63 4.88
CA LEU A 154 -11.13 -13.82 4.29
C LEU A 154 -12.13 -12.70 4.64
N ILE A 155 -11.86 -11.93 5.70
CA ILE A 155 -12.67 -10.77 6.10
C ILE A 155 -12.57 -9.64 5.07
N ILE A 156 -11.43 -9.52 4.38
CA ILE A 156 -11.10 -8.35 3.54
C ILE A 156 -10.73 -8.69 2.10
N SER A 157 -10.57 -9.97 1.75
CA SER A 157 -10.25 -10.40 0.39
C SER A 157 -11.40 -11.15 -0.29
N LEU A 158 -11.55 -10.94 -1.59
CA LEU A 158 -12.37 -11.78 -2.44
C LEU A 158 -11.55 -12.95 -3.00
N GLU A 159 -12.22 -14.05 -3.33
CA GLU A 159 -11.64 -15.17 -4.09
C GLU A 159 -11.79 -14.96 -5.59
N GLU A 160 -10.94 -15.60 -6.38
CA GLU A 160 -11.09 -15.60 -7.83
C GLU A 160 -12.31 -16.43 -8.26
N ASP A 161 -13.06 -15.88 -9.20
CA ASP A 161 -14.23 -16.53 -9.74
C ASP A 161 -13.79 -17.69 -10.66
N LYS A 162 -13.74 -18.91 -10.11
CA LYS A 162 -13.30 -20.14 -10.82
C LYS A 162 -14.09 -20.40 -12.12
N LYS A 163 -15.21 -19.71 -12.34
CA LYS A 163 -16.10 -19.84 -13.50
C LYS A 163 -15.67 -19.04 -14.74
N ILE A 164 -14.74 -18.09 -14.62
CA ILE A 164 -14.32 -17.22 -15.75
C ILE A 164 -13.15 -17.82 -16.54
N ALA A 165 -12.75 -19.07 -16.28
CA ALA A 165 -11.66 -19.74 -17.02
C ALA A 165 -11.92 -19.89 -18.54
N LYS A 166 -13.16 -19.69 -19.01
CA LYS A 166 -13.50 -19.56 -20.44
C LYS A 166 -14.62 -18.54 -20.63
N PRO A 167 -14.34 -17.28 -21.01
CA PRO A 167 -15.38 -16.44 -21.58
C PRO A 167 -15.82 -17.11 -22.88
N LYS A 168 -16.99 -17.77 -22.87
CA LYS A 168 -17.67 -18.12 -24.11
C LYS A 168 -18.08 -16.80 -24.73
N LEU A 169 -17.27 -16.28 -25.65
CA LEU A 169 -17.67 -15.22 -26.57
C LEU A 169 -18.84 -15.77 -27.40
N THR A 170 -20.08 -15.65 -26.91
CA THR A 170 -21.26 -15.85 -27.72
C THR A 170 -21.35 -14.66 -28.67
N ARG A 171 -21.05 -14.88 -29.95
CA ARG A 171 -21.31 -13.89 -31.00
C ARG A 171 -22.79 -13.51 -30.92
N SER A 172 -23.06 -12.22 -30.83
CA SER A 172 -24.42 -11.69 -31.01
C SER A 172 -24.89 -12.09 -32.42
N ALA A 173 -25.99 -12.83 -32.52
CA ALA A 173 -26.63 -13.06 -33.79
C ALA A 173 -27.37 -11.78 -34.18
N SER A 174 -26.72 -10.92 -34.94
CA SER A 174 -27.40 -9.86 -35.67
C SER A 174 -28.30 -10.52 -36.72
N TRP A 175 -29.62 -10.41 -36.51
CA TRP A 175 -30.63 -10.83 -37.46
C TRP A 175 -30.52 -9.99 -38.73
N THR A 176 -30.31 -10.64 -39.87
CA THR A 176 -30.54 -10.04 -41.19
C THR A 176 -32.02 -10.14 -41.50
N CYS A 177 -32.71 -8.99 -41.54
CA CYS A 177 -34.00 -8.87 -42.23
C CYS A 177 -33.82 -9.06 -43.74
#